data_AF-A0A8T9Q703-F1
#
_entry.id   AF-A0A8T9Q703-F1
#
_cell.length_a   1.000
_cell.length_b   1.000
_cell.length_c   1.000
_cell.angle_alpha   90.00
_cell.angle_beta   90.00
_cell.angle_gamma   90.00
#
_symmetry.space_group_name_H-M   'P 1'
#
loop_
_entity.id
_entity.type
_entity.pdbx_description
1 polymer ?
#
loop_
_entity_poly.entity_id
_entity_poly.type
_entity_poly.pdbx_seq_one_letter_code
_entity_poly.pdbx_strand_id
1 'polypeptide(L)'
;MRKGALVPRPTTEVVRLMIHDDGANGVYLFGFDTLQDTAGQWDECYETVEEAEAAAAHQYHVGPGSWQPLPDIAEHCQQDWIAPVRVQGRAEGSPQWGQFERLIAGHWVAFRPE
;
A
#
# COMPACT_ATOMS: atom_id res chain seq x y z
N MET A 1 -1.70 -4.80 -10.08
CA MET A 1 -1.46 -5.99 -9.21
C MET A 1 -1.00 -5.50 -7.85
N ARG A 2 -1.36 -6.18 -6.76
CA ARG A 2 -0.91 -5.84 -5.39
C ARG A 2 -0.50 -7.08 -4.60
N LYS A 3 0.58 -6.99 -3.82
CA LYS A 3 1.01 -8.04 -2.89
C LYS A 3 1.68 -7.46 -1.66
N GLY A 4 1.54 -8.12 -0.52
CA GLY A 4 2.11 -7.69 0.75
C GLY A 4 2.99 -8.78 1.37
N ALA A 5 3.96 -8.37 2.17
CA ALA A 5 4.80 -9.28 2.94
C ALA A 5 5.11 -8.70 4.32
N LEU A 6 5.22 -9.58 5.31
CA LEU A 6 5.78 -9.23 6.61
C LEU A 6 7.30 -9.27 6.54
N VAL A 7 7.95 -8.31 7.18
CA VAL A 7 9.41 -8.32 7.34
C VAL A 7 9.75 -9.33 8.43
N PRO A 8 10.47 -10.43 8.12
CA PRO A 8 10.61 -11.56 9.05
C PRO A 8 11.49 -11.23 10.26
N ARG A 9 12.47 -10.35 10.08
CA ARG A 9 13.39 -9.87 11.12
C ARG A 9 13.66 -8.39 10.88
N PRO A 10 12.79 -7.49 11.37
CA PRO A 10 12.97 -6.06 11.20
C PRO A 10 14.32 -5.61 11.78
N THR A 11 15.16 -5.04 10.93
CA THR A 11 16.43 -4.37 11.31
C THR A 11 16.28 -2.84 11.30
N THR A 12 15.13 -2.36 10.84
CA THR A 12 14.65 -0.98 10.84
C THR A 12 13.25 -0.96 11.47
N GLU A 13 12.61 0.22 11.54
CA GLU A 13 11.21 0.33 11.97
C GLU A 13 10.21 -0.33 11.00
N VAL A 14 10.65 -0.71 9.78
CA VAL A 14 9.77 -1.29 8.77
C VAL A 14 9.43 -2.74 9.14
N VAL A 15 8.14 -3.01 9.35
CA VAL A 15 7.60 -4.32 9.74
C VAL A 15 6.79 -5.00 8.65
N ARG A 16 6.37 -4.24 7.63
CA ARG A 16 5.59 -4.74 6.49
C ARG A 16 5.97 -4.00 5.22
N LEU A 17 5.91 -4.71 4.09
CA LEU A 17 6.08 -4.16 2.75
C LEU A 17 4.85 -4.46 1.89
N MET A 18 4.60 -3.61 0.89
CA MET A 18 3.61 -3.86 -0.15
C MET A 18 4.17 -3.46 -1.51
N ILE A 19 4.00 -4.31 -2.50
CA ILE A 19 4.26 -3.99 -3.90
C ILE A 19 2.92 -3.69 -4.58
N HIS A 20 2.87 -2.59 -5.32
CA HIS A 20 1.80 -2.24 -6.23
C HIS A 20 2.37 -2.00 -7.62
N ASP A 21 1.98 -2.86 -8.56
CA ASP A 21 2.20 -2.63 -9.98
C ASP A 21 0.99 -1.88 -10.54
N ASP A 22 1.22 -0.62 -10.90
CA ASP A 22 0.22 0.31 -11.46
C ASP A 22 0.12 0.18 -12.99
N GLY A 23 0.91 -0.68 -13.61
CA GLY A 23 0.90 -1.03 -15.04
C GLY A 23 1.37 0.07 -16.00
N ALA A 24 0.94 1.31 -15.78
CA ALA A 24 1.26 2.47 -16.63
C ALA A 24 2.33 3.39 -16.00
N ASN A 25 2.34 3.52 -14.67
CA ASN A 25 3.20 4.48 -13.98
C ASN A 25 4.41 3.84 -13.26
N GLY A 26 4.54 2.52 -13.33
CA GLY A 26 5.63 1.75 -12.74
C GLY A 26 5.19 0.87 -11.58
N VAL A 27 6.19 0.34 -10.86
CA VAL A 27 5.99 -0.57 -9.74
C VAL A 27 6.45 0.10 -8.46
N TYR A 28 5.55 0.25 -7.50
CA TYR A 28 5.80 0.89 -6.23
C TYR A 28 6.03 -0.13 -5.12
N LEU A 29 7.09 0.06 -4.33
CA LEU A 29 7.33 -0.63 -3.07
C LEU A 29 7.03 0.34 -1.92
N PHE A 30 6.06 0.00 -1.09
CA PHE A 30 5.68 0.77 0.10
C PHE A 30 6.20 0.10 1.36
N GLY A 31 6.72 0.91 2.29
CA GLY A 31 7.09 0.47 3.63
C GLY A 31 6.13 0.94 4.71
N PHE A 32 5.92 0.09 5.72
CA PHE A 32 5.07 0.37 6.87
C PHE A 32 5.81 0.06 8.17
N ASP A 33 5.64 0.93 9.15
CA ASP A 33 6.18 0.82 10.51
C ASP A 33 5.23 0.15 11.51
N THR A 34 4.03 -0.23 11.06
CA THR A 34 3.04 -0.94 11.86
C THR A 34 2.38 -2.07 11.09
N LEU A 35 1.92 -3.07 11.83
CA LEU A 35 1.09 -4.16 11.31
C LEU A 35 -0.37 -3.74 11.12
N GLN A 36 -0.79 -2.66 11.77
CA GLN A 36 -2.10 -2.05 11.54
C GLN A 36 -2.16 -1.49 10.11
N ASP A 37 -3.35 -1.45 9.52
CA ASP A 37 -3.55 -0.84 8.20
C ASP A 37 -3.50 0.69 8.33
N THR A 38 -2.58 1.30 7.61
CA THR A 38 -2.23 2.74 7.60
C THR A 38 -1.71 3.10 6.22
N ALA A 39 -1.57 4.39 5.93
CA ALA A 39 -0.79 4.90 4.81
C ALA A 39 0.64 4.36 4.86
N GLY A 40 1.27 4.24 3.70
CA GLY A 40 2.68 3.92 3.58
C GLY A 40 3.52 5.07 4.16
N GLN A 41 4.61 4.73 4.86
CA GLN A 41 5.55 5.73 5.38
C GLN A 41 6.42 6.33 4.27
N TRP A 42 6.68 5.53 3.25
CA TRP A 42 7.48 5.88 2.09
C TRP A 42 7.11 4.96 0.93
N ASP A 43 7.48 5.41 -0.25
CA ASP A 43 7.41 4.65 -1.49
C ASP A 43 8.74 4.72 -2.24
N GLU A 44 9.08 3.64 -2.93
CA GLU A 44 10.15 3.56 -3.91
C GLU A 44 9.55 3.07 -5.24
N CYS A 45 9.95 3.69 -6.35
CA CYS A 45 9.47 3.33 -7.69
C CYS A 45 10.53 2.53 -8.45
N TYR A 46 10.09 1.46 -9.09
CA TYR A 46 10.86 0.49 -9.87
C TYR A 46 10.24 0.29 -11.24
N GLU A 47 11.02 -0.18 -12.22
CA GLU A 47 10.50 -0.46 -13.56
C GLU A 47 9.72 -1.78 -13.58
N THR A 48 10.11 -2.74 -12.73
CA THR A 48 9.54 -4.09 -12.72
C THR A 48 9.25 -4.61 -11.31
N VAL A 49 8.36 -5.60 -11.23
CA VAL A 49 8.03 -6.30 -9.97
C VAL A 49 9.24 -7.06 -9.43
N GLU A 50 10.04 -7.62 -10.32
CA GLU A 50 11.26 -8.37 -10.00
C GLU A 50 12.31 -7.47 -9.34
N GLU A 51 12.46 -6.22 -9.81
CA GLU A 51 13.34 -5.23 -9.18
C GLU A 51 12.88 -4.86 -7.77
N ALA A 52 11.59 -4.59 -7.60
CA ALA A 52 11.02 -4.30 -6.29
C ALA A 52 11.18 -5.48 -5.31
N GLU A 53 10.99 -6.71 -5.78
CA GLU A 53 11.25 -7.92 -4.98
C GLU A 53 12.73 -8.09 -4.64
N ALA A 54 13.64 -7.83 -5.58
CA ALA A 54 15.07 -7.90 -5.36
C ALA A 54 15.53 -6.87 -4.31
N ALA A 55 15.01 -5.64 -4.37
CA ALA A 55 15.23 -4.61 -3.37
C ALA A 55 14.72 -5.04 -1.99
N ALA A 56 13.49 -5.59 -1.93
CA ALA A 56 12.90 -6.08 -0.69
C ALA A 56 13.70 -7.25 -0.08
N ALA A 57 14.21 -8.16 -0.91
CA ALA A 57 15.04 -9.28 -0.46
C ALA A 57 16.40 -8.81 0.08
N HIS A 58 17.03 -7.86 -0.61
CA HIS A 58 18.34 -7.33 -0.23
C HIS A 58 18.28 -6.47 1.04
N GLN A 59 17.29 -5.58 1.15
CA GLN A 59 17.21 -4.59 2.22
C GLN A 59 16.45 -5.10 3.46
N TYR A 60 15.41 -5.93 3.27
CA TYR A 60 14.49 -6.33 4.33
C TYR A 60 14.40 -7.85 4.53
N HIS A 61 15.22 -8.62 3.82
CA HIS A 61 15.23 -10.10 3.89
C HIS A 61 13.86 -10.74 3.59
N VAL A 62 13.04 -10.08 2.78
CA VAL A 62 11.75 -10.59 2.33
C VAL A 62 11.97 -11.48 1.10
N GLY A 63 11.87 -12.80 1.29
CA GLY A 63 12.04 -13.77 0.21
C GLY A 63 10.79 -13.96 -0.66
N PRO A 64 10.90 -14.62 -1.83
CA PRO A 64 9.79 -14.82 -2.77
C PRO A 64 8.56 -15.51 -2.15
N GLY A 65 8.77 -16.43 -1.20
CA GLY A 65 7.69 -17.15 -0.52
C GLY A 65 6.96 -16.34 0.57
N SER A 66 7.41 -15.13 0.89
CA SER A 66 6.80 -14.28 1.91
C SER A 66 5.65 -13.43 1.37
N TRP A 67 5.57 -13.25 0.05
CA TRP A 67 4.57 -12.41 -0.60
C TRP A 67 3.20 -13.08 -0.64
N GLN A 68 2.18 -12.34 -0.24
CA GLN A 68 0.78 -12.75 -0.30
C GLN A 68 0.01 -11.79 -1.21
N PRO A 69 -0.88 -12.29 -2.08
CA PRO A 69 -1.70 -11.44 -2.92
C PRO A 69 -2.59 -10.55 -2.05
N LEU A 70 -2.69 -9.27 -2.42
CA LEU A 70 -3.64 -8.33 -1.83
C LEU A 70 -4.73 -8.03 -2.86
N PRO A 71 -5.97 -7.77 -2.42
CA PRO A 71 -7.03 -7.38 -3.33
C PRO A 71 -6.69 -6.04 -3.97
N ASP A 72 -7.07 -5.89 -5.24
CA ASP A 72 -7.13 -4.57 -5.86
C ASP A 72 -8.17 -3.71 -5.12
N ILE A 73 -7.91 -2.41 -5.05
CA ILE A 73 -8.79 -1.44 -4.40
C ILE A 73 -9.55 -0.64 -5.45
N ALA A 74 -10.71 -0.11 -5.06
CA ALA A 74 -11.58 0.64 -5.97
C ALA A 74 -10.87 1.88 -6.54
N GLU A 75 -11.36 2.36 -7.68
CA GLU A 75 -10.91 3.62 -8.26
C GLU A 75 -10.96 4.76 -7.23
N HIS A 76 -10.05 5.73 -7.41
CA HIS A 76 -9.88 6.88 -6.52
C HIS A 76 -9.35 6.57 -5.11
N CYS A 77 -9.12 5.29 -4.77
CA CYS A 77 -8.44 4.92 -3.54
C CYS A 77 -6.96 5.31 -3.55
N GLN A 78 -6.43 5.51 -2.36
CA GLN A 78 -5.02 5.68 -2.11
C GLN A 78 -4.32 4.31 -2.21
N GLN A 79 -3.32 4.21 -3.09
CA GLN A 79 -2.66 2.94 -3.41
C GLN A 79 -1.70 2.44 -2.33
N ASP A 80 -1.29 3.34 -1.42
CA ASP A 80 -0.43 3.09 -0.27
C ASP A 80 -1.18 2.55 0.97
N TRP A 81 -2.48 2.26 0.87
CA TRP A 81 -3.30 1.62 1.91
C TRP A 81 -3.70 0.21 1.53
N ILE A 82 -3.70 -0.77 2.44
CA ILE A 82 -4.17 -2.13 2.11
C ILE A 82 -5.67 -2.12 1.85
N ALA A 83 -6.46 -1.59 2.79
CA ALA A 83 -7.89 -1.46 2.61
C ALA A 83 -8.26 -0.27 1.70
N PRO A 84 -9.46 -0.27 1.10
CA PRO A 84 -9.91 0.84 0.28
C PRO A 84 -10.13 2.08 1.16
N VAL A 85 -9.22 3.04 1.04
CA VAL A 85 -9.30 4.37 1.65
C VAL A 85 -9.18 5.40 0.53
N ARG A 86 -10.02 6.42 0.54
CA ARG A 86 -9.96 7.52 -0.44
C ARG A 86 -10.22 8.87 0.21
N VAL A 87 -9.86 9.93 -0.50
CA VAL A 87 -10.21 11.31 -0.12
C VAL A 87 -11.70 11.53 -0.37
N GLN A 88 -12.40 12.12 0.59
CA GLN A 88 -13.83 12.44 0.44
C GLN A 88 -14.05 13.37 -0.75
N GLY A 89 -15.12 13.13 -1.53
CA GLY A 89 -15.42 13.95 -2.71
C GLY A 89 -14.53 13.66 -3.93
N ARG A 90 -13.55 12.75 -3.84
CA ARG A 90 -12.61 12.44 -4.94
C ARG A 90 -13.32 11.83 -6.15
N ALA A 91 -14.30 10.96 -5.93
CA ALA A 91 -15.08 10.33 -7.01
C ALA A 91 -16.02 11.33 -7.72
N GLU A 92 -16.43 12.38 -7.01
CA GLU A 92 -17.32 13.43 -7.49
C GLU A 92 -16.54 14.64 -8.09
N GLY A 93 -15.21 14.53 -8.21
CA GLY A 93 -14.35 15.60 -8.74
C GLY A 93 -14.19 16.81 -7.81
N SER A 94 -14.60 16.70 -6.54
CA SER A 94 -14.53 17.77 -5.54
C SER A 94 -13.77 17.30 -4.28
N PRO A 95 -12.45 17.01 -4.38
CA PRO A 95 -11.70 16.37 -3.31
C PRO A 95 -11.56 17.30 -2.09
N GLN A 96 -11.90 16.76 -0.92
CA GLN A 96 -11.69 17.39 0.38
C GLN A 96 -10.39 16.89 1.00
N TRP A 97 -9.26 17.44 0.55
CA TRP A 97 -7.92 17.01 0.98
C TRP A 97 -7.79 17.00 2.51
N GLY A 98 -7.19 15.94 3.05
CA GLY A 98 -7.08 15.70 4.50
C GLY A 98 -8.32 15.09 5.15
N GLN A 99 -9.43 14.93 4.42
CA GLN A 99 -10.62 14.20 4.87
C GLN A 99 -10.74 12.89 4.13
N PHE A 100 -10.78 11.79 4.86
CA PHE A 100 -10.78 10.44 4.29
C PHE A 100 -12.10 9.71 4.55
N GLU A 101 -12.33 8.70 3.73
CA GLU A 101 -13.36 7.69 3.92
C GLU A 101 -12.81 6.31 3.61
N ARG A 102 -13.29 5.31 4.36
CA ARG A 102 -12.93 3.89 4.20
C ARG A 102 -14.15 3.10 3.79
N LEU A 103 -13.96 2.13 2.88
CA LEU A 103 -15.04 1.23 2.47
C LEU A 103 -15.25 0.15 3.54
N ILE A 104 -16.40 0.17 4.20
CA ILE A 104 -16.77 -0.80 5.25
C ILE A 104 -18.14 -1.38 4.88
N ALA A 105 -18.20 -2.71 4.70
CA ALA A 105 -19.42 -3.42 4.33
C ALA A 105 -20.17 -2.78 3.14
N GLY A 106 -19.43 -2.36 2.11
CA GLY A 106 -19.97 -1.74 0.89
C GLY A 106 -20.34 -0.26 1.01
N HIS A 107 -20.12 0.38 2.16
CA HIS A 107 -20.44 1.78 2.39
C HIS A 107 -19.18 2.59 2.71
N TRP A 108 -19.07 3.80 2.13
CA TRP A 108 -18.01 4.73 2.47
C TRP A 108 -18.33 5.43 3.79
N VAL A 109 -17.44 5.29 4.76
CA VAL A 109 -17.60 5.85 6.11
C VAL A 109 -16.45 6.80 6.37
N ALA A 110 -16.75 7.97 6.95
CA ALA A 110 -15.74 8.94 7.35
C ALA A 110 -14.66 8.28 8.22
N PHE A 111 -13.41 8.51 7.86
CA PHE A 111 -12.25 7.88 8.45
C PHE A 111 -11.21 8.95 8.78
N ARG A 112 -10.60 8.84 9.96
CA ARG A 112 -9.44 9.65 10.35
C ARG A 112 -8.30 8.68 10.65
N PRO A 113 -7.24 8.68 9.83
CA PRO A 113 -6.03 7.95 10.20
C PRO A 113 -5.47 8.56 11.48
N GLU A 114 -4.99 7.70 12.39
CA GLU A 114 -4.31 8.11 13.62
C GLU A 114 -2.87 8.55 13.35
#